data_AF-A0A5C9E2X2-F1
#
_entry.id   AF-A0A5C9E2X2-F1
#
_cell.length_a   1.000
_cell.length_b   1.000
_cell.length_c   1.000
_cell.angle_alpha   90.00
_cell.angle_beta   90.00
_cell.angle_gamma   90.00
#
_symmetry.space_group_name_H-M   'P 1'
#
loop_
_entity.id
_entity.type
_entity.pdbx_description
1 polymer ?
#
loop_
_entity_poly.entity_id
_entity_poly.type
_entity_poly.pdbx_seq_one_letter_code
_entity_poly.pdbx_strand_id
1 'polypeptide(L)'
;MNMSMDSIRDESSTGETIKMIERMGRTISAENLGEFESFLTKHLSTCTIDISDWPSPSVKSLLLVSGKCGVRIQMIRDGIRLAPIALPKGPMLDMFVQAIIDGTL
;
A
#
# COMPACT_ATOMS: atom_id res chain seq x y z
N MET A 1 -13.11 -24.02 34.71
CA MET A 1 -12.18 -24.17 33.57
C MET A 1 -12.45 -23.02 32.61
N ASN A 2 -11.63 -21.98 32.62
CA ASN A 2 -11.73 -20.89 31.64
C ASN A 2 -11.07 -21.36 30.35
N MET A 3 -11.87 -21.59 29.31
CA MET A 3 -11.34 -21.63 27.96
C MET A 3 -11.14 -20.18 27.52
N SER A 4 -9.89 -19.71 27.56
CA SER A 4 -9.51 -18.51 26.82
C SER A 4 -9.83 -18.77 25.36
N MET A 5 -10.82 -18.05 24.83
CA MET A 5 -10.97 -17.83 23.40
C MET A 5 -9.78 -16.98 22.96
N ASP A 6 -8.63 -17.63 22.77
CA ASP A 6 -7.58 -17.06 21.97
C ASP A 6 -8.16 -16.86 20.58
N SER A 7 -8.40 -15.60 20.27
CA SER A 7 -8.80 -15.13 18.96
C SER A 7 -7.74 -15.61 17.97
N ILE A 8 -8.05 -16.70 17.27
CA ILE A 8 -7.40 -17.05 16.01
C ILE A 8 -7.75 -15.90 15.07
N ARG A 9 -6.98 -14.82 15.14
CA ARG A 9 -7.01 -13.75 14.17
C ARG A 9 -6.62 -14.42 12.87
N ASP A 10 -7.58 -14.48 11.97
CA ASP A 10 -7.53 -15.21 10.71
C ASP A 10 -6.44 -14.64 9.80
N GLU A 11 -5.19 -15.09 9.99
CA GLU A 11 -4.01 -14.69 9.21
C GLU A 11 -4.23 -14.94 7.70
N SER A 12 -5.07 -15.93 7.37
CA SER A 12 -5.52 -16.24 6.01
C SER A 12 -6.20 -15.05 5.34
N SER A 13 -7.16 -14.41 6.02
CA SER A 13 -7.96 -13.30 5.46
C SER A 13 -7.12 -12.05 5.16
N THR A 14 -6.08 -11.80 5.96
CA THR A 14 -5.18 -10.66 5.78
C THR A 14 -4.24 -10.92 4.59
N GLY A 15 -3.71 -12.13 4.45
CA GLY A 15 -2.85 -12.51 3.33
C GLY A 15 -3.59 -12.47 1.98
N GLU A 16 -4.85 -12.90 1.93
CA GLU A 16 -5.68 -12.81 0.73
C GLU A 16 -5.98 -11.34 0.35
N THR A 17 -6.26 -10.51 1.36
CA THR A 17 -6.48 -9.08 1.16
C THR A 17 -5.24 -8.40 0.57
N ILE A 18 -4.04 -8.69 1.10
CA ILE A 18 -2.78 -8.14 0.58
C ILE A 18 -2.57 -8.55 -0.88
N LYS A 19 -2.70 -9.84 -1.19
CA LYS A 19 -2.59 -10.35 -2.57
C LYS A 19 -3.58 -9.69 -3.53
N MET A 20 -4.79 -9.40 -3.04
CA MET A 20 -5.79 -8.67 -3.81
C MET A 20 -5.36 -7.23 -4.10
N ILE A 21 -4.83 -6.52 -3.09
CA ILE A 21 -4.26 -5.17 -3.26
C ILE A 21 -3.13 -5.19 -4.29
N GLU A 22 -2.17 -6.11 -4.15
CA GLU A 22 -1.04 -6.32 -5.08
C GLU A 22 -1.50 -6.53 -6.52
N ARG A 23 -2.51 -7.39 -6.70
CA ARG A 23 -3.08 -7.68 -8.02
C ARG A 23 -3.81 -6.48 -8.61
N MET A 24 -4.70 -5.84 -7.84
CA MET A 24 -5.47 -4.69 -8.31
C MET A 24 -4.55 -3.54 -8.72
N GLY A 25 -3.53 -3.27 -7.90
CA GLY A 25 -2.57 -2.19 -8.15
C GLY A 25 -1.86 -2.30 -9.50
N ARG A 26 -1.60 -3.52 -10.00
CA ARG A 26 -0.96 -3.73 -11.32
C ARG A 26 -1.88 -3.43 -12.51
N THR A 27 -3.20 -3.40 -12.33
CA THR A 27 -4.18 -3.30 -13.43
C THR A 27 -4.98 -2.00 -13.40
N ILE A 28 -4.52 -0.98 -12.67
CA ILE A 28 -5.27 0.28 -12.53
C ILE A 28 -5.27 1.10 -13.81
N SER A 29 -6.45 1.61 -14.12
CA SER A 29 -6.76 2.56 -15.18
C SER A 29 -7.60 3.71 -14.62
N ALA A 30 -7.93 4.70 -15.45
CA ALA A 30 -8.81 5.80 -15.04
C ALA A 30 -10.22 5.32 -14.62
N GLU A 31 -10.69 4.18 -15.15
CA GLU A 31 -12.05 3.67 -14.95
C GLU A 31 -12.22 2.97 -13.60
N ASN A 32 -11.16 2.31 -13.09
CA ASN A 32 -11.22 1.52 -11.86
C ASN A 32 -10.48 2.17 -10.67
N LEU A 33 -9.87 3.33 -10.88
CA LEU A 33 -9.09 4.04 -9.85
C LEU A 33 -9.90 4.29 -8.57
N GLY A 34 -11.15 4.74 -8.70
CA GLY A 34 -12.01 5.04 -7.55
C GLY A 34 -12.40 3.79 -6.74
N GLU A 35 -12.59 2.65 -7.41
CA GLU A 35 -12.84 1.37 -6.74
C GLU A 35 -11.61 0.91 -5.96
N PHE A 36 -10.43 1.05 -6.56
CA PHE A 36 -9.16 0.73 -5.91
C PHE A 36 -8.89 1.61 -4.68
N GLU A 37 -9.06 2.92 -4.78
CA GLU A 37 -8.93 3.84 -3.64
C GLU A 37 -9.92 3.49 -2.51
N SER A 38 -11.15 3.14 -2.88
CA SER A 38 -12.18 2.70 -1.92
C SER A 38 -11.81 1.38 -1.25
N PHE A 39 -11.23 0.45 -2.00
CA PHE A 39 -10.76 -0.83 -1.49
C PHE A 39 -9.59 -0.63 -0.52
N LEU A 40 -8.58 0.15 -0.90
CA LEU A 40 -7.47 0.53 -0.03
C LEU A 40 -7.99 1.18 1.26
N THR A 41 -8.91 2.14 1.17
CA THR A 41 -9.41 2.86 2.36
C THR A 41 -10.08 1.92 3.37
N LYS A 42 -10.75 0.85 2.89
CA LYS A 42 -11.44 -0.12 3.74
C LYS A 42 -10.51 -1.18 4.33
N HIS A 43 -9.45 -1.55 3.60
CA HIS A 43 -8.70 -2.78 3.87
C HIS A 43 -7.22 -2.56 4.16
N LEU A 44 -6.68 -1.37 3.88
CA LEU A 44 -5.28 -1.07 4.10
C LEU A 44 -4.98 -1.09 5.59
N SER A 45 -4.04 -1.96 5.96
CA SER A 45 -3.54 -2.13 7.32
C SER A 45 -2.00 -2.12 7.29
N THR A 46 -1.37 -2.19 8.46
CA THR A 46 0.10 -2.26 8.53
C THR A 46 0.58 -3.61 7.98
N CYS A 47 1.07 -3.61 6.73
CA CYS A 47 1.54 -4.79 6.02
C CYS A 47 2.65 -4.44 5.02
N THR A 48 3.34 -5.46 4.51
CA THR A 48 4.24 -5.31 3.36
C THR A 48 3.44 -5.61 2.10
N ILE A 49 3.46 -4.70 1.12
CA ILE A 49 2.79 -4.83 -0.17
C ILE A 49 3.87 -4.78 -1.24
N ASP A 50 3.92 -5.76 -2.12
CA ASP A 50 4.75 -5.70 -3.32
C ASP A 50 4.10 -4.78 -4.37
N ILE A 51 4.74 -3.65 -4.62
CA ILE A 51 4.32 -2.66 -5.61
C ILE A 51 5.13 -2.74 -6.92
N SER A 52 5.89 -3.82 -7.12
CA SER A 52 6.64 -4.03 -8.36
C SER A 52 5.70 -3.97 -9.56
N ASP A 53 6.12 -3.27 -10.62
CA ASP A 53 5.35 -3.07 -11.86
C ASP A 53 4.01 -2.34 -11.69
N TRP A 54 3.78 -1.69 -10.54
CA TRP A 54 2.61 -0.84 -10.39
C TRP A 54 2.75 0.44 -11.23
N PRO A 55 1.71 0.85 -11.96
CA PRO A 55 1.72 2.13 -12.66
C PRO A 55 1.61 3.30 -11.66
N SER A 56 2.08 4.47 -12.08
CA SER A 56 2.09 5.72 -11.28
C SER A 56 0.76 6.03 -10.56
N PRO A 57 -0.42 5.91 -11.19
CA PRO A 57 -1.69 6.14 -10.50
C PRO A 57 -1.91 5.24 -9.28
N SER A 58 -1.51 3.97 -9.34
CA SER A 58 -1.67 3.02 -8.23
C SER A 58 -0.76 3.36 -7.06
N VAL A 59 0.52 3.62 -7.34
CA VAL A 59 1.50 3.99 -6.32
C VAL A 59 1.06 5.29 -5.65
N LYS A 60 0.63 6.28 -6.42
CA LYS A 60 0.10 7.55 -5.92
C LYS A 60 -1.10 7.34 -5.00
N SER A 61 -2.05 6.49 -5.40
CA SER A 61 -3.24 6.16 -4.60
C SER A 61 -2.87 5.50 -3.28
N LEU A 62 -1.94 4.53 -3.30
CA LEU A 62 -1.45 3.88 -2.10
C LEU A 62 -0.81 4.88 -1.13
N LEU A 63 0.07 5.75 -1.61
CA LEU A 63 0.71 6.78 -0.79
C LEU A 63 -0.35 7.70 -0.13
N LEU A 64 -1.29 8.21 -0.93
CA LEU A 64 -2.35 9.12 -0.46
C LEU A 64 -3.26 8.46 0.57
N VAL A 65 -3.75 7.24 0.30
CA VAL A 65 -4.63 6.51 1.21
C VAL A 65 -3.90 6.15 2.49
N SER A 66 -2.65 5.69 2.41
CA SER A 66 -1.84 5.41 3.60
C SER A 66 -1.72 6.64 4.49
N GLY A 67 -1.47 7.81 3.91
CA GLY A 67 -1.43 9.07 4.66
C GLY A 67 -2.76 9.44 5.31
N LYS A 68 -3.89 9.27 4.62
CA LYS A 68 -5.23 9.52 5.16
C LYS A 68 -5.58 8.56 6.29
N CYS A 69 -5.19 7.29 6.17
CA CYS A 69 -5.46 6.23 7.14
C CYS A 69 -4.45 6.19 8.30
N GLY A 70 -3.42 7.04 8.29
CA GLY A 70 -2.35 7.03 9.29
C GLY A 70 -1.43 5.80 9.21
N VAL A 71 -1.44 5.09 8.08
CA VAL A 71 -0.58 3.93 7.83
C VAL A 71 0.80 4.42 7.41
N ARG A 72 1.83 3.98 8.14
CA ARG A 72 3.22 4.29 7.78
C ARG A 72 3.67 3.41 6.62
N ILE A 73 4.28 4.02 5.62
CA ILE A 73 4.89 3.31 4.50
C ILE A 73 6.37 3.09 4.80
N GLN A 74 6.84 1.88 4.56
CA GLN A 74 8.25 1.53 4.53
C GLN A 74 8.53 0.90 3.17
N MET A 75 9.53 1.42 2.46
CA MET A 75 10.04 0.82 1.24
C MET A 75 11.22 -0.07 1.58
N ILE A 76 11.30 -1.24 0.93
CA ILE A 76 12.43 -2.16 1.08
C ILE A 76 13.12 -2.27 -0.27
N ARG A 77 14.36 -1.81 -0.33
CA ARG A 77 15.20 -1.90 -1.54
C ARG A 77 16.56 -2.46 -1.16
N ASP A 78 16.99 -3.53 -1.80
CA ASP A 78 18.30 -4.17 -1.55
C ASP A 78 18.53 -4.46 -0.04
N GLY A 79 17.47 -4.79 0.70
CA GLY A 79 17.49 -5.00 2.14
C GLY A 79 17.46 -3.74 3.01
N ILE A 80 17.56 -2.55 2.42
CA ILE A 80 17.50 -1.25 3.10
C ILE A 80 16.03 -0.84 3.26
N ARG A 81 15.65 -0.50 4.50
CA ARG A 81 14.32 0.03 4.82
C ARG A 81 14.34 1.56 4.79
N LEU A 82 13.56 2.14 3.90
CA LEU A 82 13.40 3.58 3.77
C LEU A 82 11.99 3.98 4.22
N ALA A 83 11.89 4.86 5.21
CA ALA A 83 10.63 5.40 5.68
C ALA A 83 10.60 6.92 5.44
N PRO A 84 9.67 7.46 4.64
CA PRO A 84 9.55 8.90 4.49
C PRO A 84 9.16 9.55 5.83
N ILE A 85 9.91 10.58 6.24
CA ILE A 85 9.68 11.35 7.47
C ILE A 85 8.32 12.08 7.41
N ALA A 86 7.92 12.50 6.21
CA ALA A 86 6.63 13.07 5.92
C ALA A 86 6.14 12.59 4.55
N LEU A 87 4.83 12.37 4.42
CA LEU A 87 4.22 12.04 3.13
C LEU A 87 4.26 13.27 2.20
N PRO A 88 4.87 13.14 1.02
CA PRO A 88 4.97 14.26 0.07
C PRO A 88 3.58 14.64 -0.47
N LYS A 89 3.42 15.92 -0.83
CA LYS A 89 2.17 16.48 -1.37
C LYS A 89 2.41 17.20 -2.69
N GLY A 90 1.36 17.28 -3.53
CA GLY A 90 1.40 18.05 -4.78
C GLY A 90 2.52 17.58 -5.72
N PRO A 91 3.30 18.48 -6.33
CA PRO A 91 4.37 18.11 -7.27
C PRO A 91 5.45 17.19 -6.68
N MET A 92 5.72 17.32 -5.38
CA MET A 92 6.69 16.46 -4.69
C MET A 92 6.21 15.01 -4.61
N LEU A 93 4.89 14.79 -4.53
CA LEU A 93 4.32 13.45 -4.55
C LEU A 93 4.56 12.78 -5.91
N ASP A 94 4.37 13.51 -7.00
CA ASP A 94 4.58 12.98 -8.35
C ASP A 94 6.05 12.61 -8.59
N MET A 95 6.99 13.46 -8.15
CA MET A 95 8.42 13.14 -8.19
C MET A 95 8.77 11.90 -7.36
N PHE A 96 8.21 11.79 -6.16
CA PHE A 96 8.45 10.66 -5.27
C PHE A 96 7.89 9.36 -5.86
N VAL A 97 6.68 9.39 -6.42
CA VAL A 97 6.08 8.25 -7.14
C VAL A 97 6.96 7.82 -8.31
N GLN A 98 7.44 8.77 -9.11
CA GLN A 98 8.30 8.47 -10.24
C GLN A 98 9.63 7.83 -9.77
N ALA A 99 10.23 8.36 -8.70
CA ALA A 99 11.47 7.81 -8.15
C ALA A 99 11.30 6.38 -7.60
N ILE A 100 10.12 6.03 -7.06
CA ILE A 100 9.80 4.66 -6.64
C ILE A 100 9.77 3.75 -7.87
N ILE A 101 9.04 4.15 -8.91
CA ILE A 101 8.86 3.35 -10.14
C ILE A 101 10.17 3.14 -10.86
N ASP A 102 10.99 4.19 -10.98
CA ASP A 102 12.28 4.14 -11.64
C ASP A 102 13.34 3.39 -10.81
N GLY A 103 13.03 3.06 -9.55
CA GLY A 103 14.00 2.46 -8.63
C GLY A 103 15.20 3.40 -8.42
N THR A 104 14.96 4.68 -8.16
CA THR A 104 16.02 5.66 -7.86
C THR A 104 16.03 6.12 -6.39
N LEU A 105 15.02 5.70 -5.62
CA LEU A 105 14.93 5.85 -4.16
C LEU A 105 15.69 4.78 -3.38
#